data_AF-A0A453HDU4-F1
#
_entry.id   AF-A0A453HDU4-F1
#
_cell.length_a   1.000
_cell.length_b   1.000
_cell.length_c   1.000
_cell.angle_alpha   90.00
_cell.angle_beta   90.00
_cell.angle_gamma   90.00
#
_symmetry.space_group_name_H-M   'P 1'
#
loop_
_entity.id
_entity.type
_entity.pdbx_description
1 polymer ?
#
loop_
_entity_poly.entity_id
_entity_poly.type
_entity_poly.pdbx_seq_one_letter_code
_entity_poly.pdbx_strand_id
1 'polypeptide(L)'
;MALKLIYCILFCSSGMLNLKELCLISGKASWVAYLDVYCLNADGSLFDAALISVVAAFTHLEIPLVSVGDDGRVFTVGGNEGKTKYELVNREKRKLTLGDIPFPLTCALHKDSILADPTAEEESIIETSVTVVLDSSGRLVSIQKPGGGVTSMATIKACIGLAKERGQKLKEILTDSVEAMEVDQAE
;
A
#
# COMPACT_ATOMS: atom_id res chain seq x y z
N MET A 1 15.74 3.08 6.58
CA MET A 1 15.85 3.93 5.37
C MET A 1 15.43 3.20 4.10
N ALA A 2 15.88 1.97 3.87
CA ALA A 2 15.56 1.20 2.64
C ALA A 2 14.05 1.00 2.39
N LEU A 3 13.26 0.62 3.40
CA LEU A 3 11.80 0.43 3.23
C LEU A 3 11.09 1.72 2.76
N LYS A 4 11.48 2.89 3.27
CA LYS A 4 10.84 4.17 2.94
C LYS A 4 10.99 4.53 1.45
N LEU A 5 12.13 4.16 0.85
CA LEU A 5 12.38 4.38 -0.57
C LEU A 5 11.60 3.38 -1.44
N ILE A 6 11.59 2.10 -1.04
CA ILE A 6 10.92 1.02 -1.77
C ILE A 6 9.41 1.26 -1.84
N TYR A 7 8.79 1.65 -0.72
CA TYR A 7 7.37 2.01 -0.68
C TYR A 7 7.04 3.19 -1.58
N CYS A 8 7.82 4.27 -1.51
CA CYS A 8 7.60 5.44 -2.35
C CYS A 8 7.67 5.08 -3.84
N ILE A 9 8.67 4.29 -4.25
CA ILE A 9 8.79 3.83 -5.64
C ILE A 9 7.60 2.97 -6.03
N LEU A 10 7.20 2.03 -5.18
CA LEU A 10 6.08 1.13 -5.46
C LEU A 10 4.76 1.87 -5.61
N PHE A 11 4.42 2.79 -4.71
CA PHE A 11 3.15 3.52 -4.80
C PHE A 11 3.10 4.49 -5.99
N CYS A 12 4.23 5.13 -6.31
CA CYS A 12 4.31 5.97 -7.51
C CYS A 12 4.27 5.15 -8.80
N SER A 13 4.85 3.94 -8.81
CA SER A 13 4.95 3.10 -10.02
C SER A 13 3.74 2.20 -10.23
N SER A 14 3.04 1.80 -9.17
CA SER A 14 1.83 0.96 -9.27
C SER A 14 0.60 1.74 -9.71
N GLY A 15 0.60 3.07 -9.61
CA GLY A 15 -0.58 3.89 -9.89
C GLY A 15 -1.70 3.69 -8.87
N MET A 16 -1.40 3.15 -7.69
CA MET A 16 -2.38 2.88 -6.64
C MET A 16 -3.04 4.16 -6.11
N LEU A 17 -2.30 5.27 -5.99
CA LEU A 17 -2.79 6.52 -5.42
C LEU A 17 -3.15 7.53 -6.50
N ASN A 18 -4.40 7.99 -6.53
CA ASN A 18 -4.80 9.09 -7.40
C ASN A 18 -4.37 10.45 -6.81
N LEU A 19 -3.19 10.92 -7.19
CA LEU A 19 -2.65 12.21 -6.71
C LEU A 19 -3.55 13.41 -7.08
N LYS A 20 -4.41 13.29 -8.11
CA LYS A 20 -5.36 14.35 -8.47
C LYS A 20 -6.44 14.52 -7.40
N GLU A 21 -6.82 13.44 -6.71
CA GLU A 21 -7.78 13.51 -5.61
C GLU A 21 -7.22 14.18 -4.35
N LEU A 22 -5.90 14.22 -4.22
CA LEU A 22 -5.23 14.94 -3.13
C LEU A 22 -5.05 16.43 -3.45
N CYS A 23 -5.24 16.86 -4.70
CA CYS A 23 -5.16 18.26 -5.08
C CYS A 23 -6.47 18.99 -4.75
N LEU A 24 -6.40 20.01 -3.89
CA LEU A 24 -7.55 20.85 -3.54
C LEU A 24 -7.66 22.03 -4.52
N ILE A 25 -6.57 22.77 -4.68
CA ILE A 25 -6.47 23.92 -5.56
C ILE A 25 -5.16 23.81 -6.32
N SER A 26 -5.25 23.67 -7.64
CA SER A 26 -4.08 23.55 -8.51
C SER A 26 -3.09 24.70 -8.28
N GLY A 27 -1.85 24.35 -7.96
CA GLY A 27 -0.78 25.32 -7.72
C GLY A 27 -0.86 26.11 -6.41
N LYS A 28 -1.85 25.84 -5.53
CA LYS A 28 -1.99 26.55 -4.24
C LYS A 28 -2.05 25.60 -3.04
N ALA A 29 -2.85 24.54 -3.12
CA ALA A 29 -3.10 23.67 -1.98
C ALA A 29 -3.33 22.21 -2.41
N SER A 30 -2.64 21.30 -1.73
CA SER A 30 -2.81 19.86 -1.87
C SER A 30 -2.65 19.18 -0.53
N TRP A 31 -3.32 18.06 -0.34
CA TRP A 31 -3.13 17.19 0.81
C TRP A 31 -1.77 16.51 0.76
N VAL A 32 -1.17 16.38 1.94
CA VAL A 32 0.01 15.54 2.16
C VAL A 32 -0.43 14.42 3.10
N ALA A 33 -0.46 13.19 2.59
CA ALA A 33 -0.73 12.01 3.39
C ALA A 33 0.59 11.50 3.99
N TYR A 34 0.63 11.41 5.32
CA TYR A 34 1.72 10.74 6.04
C TYR A 34 1.28 9.33 6.40
N LEU A 35 2.16 8.38 6.17
CA LEU A 35 1.94 6.98 6.51
C LEU A 35 3.10 6.49 7.36
N ASP A 36 2.77 6.04 8.56
CA ASP A 36 3.71 5.45 9.50
C ASP A 36 3.36 3.98 9.71
N VAL A 37 4.33 3.10 9.46
CA VAL A 37 4.18 1.65 9.63
C VAL A 37 5.00 1.23 10.84
N TYR A 38 4.31 0.68 11.85
CA TYR A 38 4.93 0.16 13.06
C TYR A 38 4.95 -1.37 13.02
N CYS A 39 6.15 -1.95 13.06
CA CYS A 39 6.31 -3.39 13.17
C CYS A 39 6.22 -3.81 14.64
N LEU A 40 5.16 -4.54 15.00
CA LEU A 40 4.96 -5.03 16.36
C LEU A 40 5.64 -6.38 16.59
N ASN A 41 5.52 -7.28 15.61
CA ASN A 41 6.16 -8.59 15.61
C ASN A 41 6.67 -8.89 14.20
N ALA A 42 7.94 -9.26 14.07
CA ALA A 42 8.57 -9.62 12.81
C ALA A 42 8.95 -11.10 12.86
N ASP A 43 8.14 -11.93 12.19
CA ASP A 43 8.38 -13.36 12.07
C ASP A 43 8.52 -13.78 10.60
N GLY A 44 9.36 -13.04 9.86
CA GLY A 44 9.58 -13.24 8.44
C GLY A 44 8.64 -12.45 7.53
N SER A 45 8.97 -12.38 6.23
CA SER A 45 8.22 -11.68 5.17
C SER A 45 7.73 -10.28 5.56
N LEU A 46 8.51 -9.56 6.35
CA LEU A 46 8.07 -8.30 6.96
C LEU A 46 7.59 -7.28 5.91
N PHE A 47 8.24 -7.27 4.75
CA PHE A 47 7.88 -6.39 3.65
C PHE A 47 6.46 -6.67 3.13
N ASP A 48 6.09 -7.94 3.03
CA ASP A 48 4.80 -8.37 2.49
C ASP A 48 3.66 -7.92 3.42
N ALA A 49 3.81 -8.23 4.71
CA ALA A 49 2.88 -7.82 5.75
C ALA A 49 2.74 -6.29 5.81
N ALA A 50 3.87 -5.58 5.74
CA ALA A 50 3.87 -4.13 5.78
C ALA A 50 3.24 -3.51 4.52
N LEU A 51 3.44 -4.07 3.31
CA LEU A 51 2.80 -3.53 2.11
C LEU A 51 1.28 -3.75 2.14
N ILE A 52 0.80 -4.92 2.58
CA ILE A 52 -0.63 -5.20 2.72
C ILE A 52 -1.26 -4.27 3.77
N SER A 53 -0.57 -4.00 4.89
CA SER A 53 -1.09 -3.08 5.90
C SER A 53 -1.16 -1.64 5.38
N VAL A 54 -0.20 -1.21 4.55
CA VAL A 54 -0.28 0.09 3.87
C VAL A 54 -1.50 0.15 2.93
N VAL A 55 -1.71 -0.88 2.11
CA VAL A 55 -2.85 -0.95 1.21
C VAL A 55 -4.15 -0.84 2.01
N ALA A 56 -4.31 -1.63 3.07
CA ALA A 56 -5.48 -1.59 3.93
C ALA A 56 -5.70 -0.20 4.56
N ALA A 57 -4.63 0.45 5.05
CA ALA A 57 -4.69 1.78 5.62
C ALA A 57 -5.17 2.83 4.59
N PHE A 58 -4.70 2.76 3.35
CA PHE A 58 -5.15 3.67 2.29
C PHE A 58 -6.57 3.38 1.80
N THR A 59 -7.02 2.12 1.82
CA THR A 59 -8.39 1.76 1.47
C THR A 59 -9.39 2.40 2.44
N HIS A 60 -9.01 2.51 3.72
CA HIS A 60 -9.85 3.09 4.75
C HIS A 60 -9.59 4.59 5.00
N LEU A 61 -8.67 5.22 4.24
CA LEU A 61 -8.32 6.62 4.45
C LEU A 61 -9.48 7.53 4.01
N GLU A 62 -10.01 8.31 4.94
CA GLU A 62 -11.01 9.35 4.67
C GLU A 62 -10.37 10.73 4.55
N ILE A 63 -10.71 11.44 3.48
CA ILE A 63 -10.36 12.84 3.27
C ILE A 63 -11.42 13.71 3.97
N PRO A 64 -11.03 14.55 4.94
CA PRO A 64 -11.97 15.40 5.67
C PRO A 64 -12.49 16.57 4.81
N LEU A 65 -13.64 17.13 5.20
CA LEU A 65 -14.17 18.33 4.54
C LEU A 65 -13.27 19.52 4.80
N VAL A 66 -13.04 20.29 3.73
CA VAL A 66 -12.28 21.54 3.78
C VAL A 66 -13.07 22.69 3.16
N SER A 67 -12.97 23.84 3.80
CA SER A 67 -13.47 25.11 3.34
C SER A 67 -12.32 26.08 3.10
N VAL A 68 -12.50 27.05 2.21
CA VAL A 68 -11.47 28.05 1.93
C VAL A 68 -11.97 29.43 2.36
N GLY A 69 -11.13 30.11 3.13
CA GLY A 69 -11.28 31.51 3.52
C GLY A 69 -11.08 32.46 2.36
N ASP A 70 -11.66 33.65 2.48
CA ASP A 70 -11.46 34.77 1.54
C ASP A 70 -9.97 35.18 1.43
N ASP A 71 -9.14 34.81 2.41
CA ASP A 71 -7.68 34.98 2.45
C ASP A 71 -6.89 33.85 1.75
N GLY A 72 -7.60 32.87 1.17
CA GLY A 72 -7.02 31.70 0.52
C GLY A 72 -6.51 30.61 1.47
N ARG A 73 -6.75 30.72 2.79
CA ARG A 73 -6.41 29.67 3.75
C ARG A 73 -7.44 28.55 3.73
N VAL A 74 -6.95 27.32 3.88
CA VAL A 74 -7.79 26.11 3.92
C VAL A 74 -8.06 25.76 5.38
N PHE A 75 -9.33 25.57 5.73
CA PHE A 75 -9.79 25.16 7.06
C PHE A 75 -10.50 23.81 6.97
N THR A 76 -10.33 22.93 7.96
CA THR A 76 -11.12 21.69 8.07
C THR A 76 -12.43 21.96 8.81
N VAL A 77 -13.55 21.50 8.27
CA VAL A 77 -14.91 21.88 8.76
C VAL A 77 -15.32 21.10 10.04
N GLY A 78 -14.39 20.40 10.70
CA GLY A 78 -14.66 19.52 11.85
C GLY A 78 -14.11 19.98 13.21
N GLY A 79 -13.36 21.07 13.27
CA GLY A 79 -12.88 21.67 14.52
C GLY A 79 -13.80 22.83 14.92
N ASN A 80 -14.31 22.80 16.16
CA ASN A 80 -15.01 23.92 16.78
C ASN A 80 -14.33 25.27 16.43
N GLU A 81 -15.01 26.12 15.65
CA GLU A 81 -15.18 27.55 15.89
C GLU A 81 -15.81 28.27 14.69
N GLY A 82 -16.90 28.99 14.97
CA GLY A 82 -17.16 30.28 14.31
C GLY A 82 -17.76 30.25 12.90
N LYS A 83 -19.10 30.35 12.85
CA LYS A 83 -19.88 30.85 11.71
C LYS A 83 -19.20 32.03 11.02
N THR A 84 -18.58 31.81 9.86
CA THR A 84 -18.28 32.86 8.89
C THR A 84 -18.32 32.26 7.49
N LYS A 85 -18.75 33.04 6.50
CA LYS A 85 -18.98 32.60 5.11
C LYS A 85 -17.71 31.97 4.52
N TYR A 86 -17.72 30.65 4.29
CA TYR A 86 -16.64 29.96 3.60
C TYR A 86 -17.21 29.18 2.42
N GLU A 87 -16.58 29.26 1.25
CA GLU A 87 -16.94 28.39 0.13
C GLU A 87 -16.39 26.97 0.41
N LEU A 88 -17.28 25.99 0.37
CA LEU A 88 -16.92 24.57 0.48
C LEU A 88 -16.20 24.15 -0.79
N VAL A 89 -14.92 23.78 -0.66
CA VAL A 89 -14.13 23.27 -1.78
C VAL A 89 -14.42 21.79 -2.02
N ASN A 90 -14.84 21.07 -0.98
CA ASN A 90 -15.35 19.71 -1.12
C ASN A 90 -16.62 19.52 -0.28
N ARG A 91 -17.64 18.87 -0.85
CA ARG A 91 -19.00 18.85 -0.30
C ARG A 91 -19.23 17.77 0.76
N GLU A 92 -18.43 16.69 0.76
CA GLU A 92 -18.63 15.52 1.63
C GLU A 92 -17.28 14.90 2.06
N LYS A 93 -17.28 14.17 3.19
CA LYS A 93 -16.17 13.26 3.51
C LYS A 93 -16.14 12.19 2.43
N ARG A 94 -14.96 11.90 1.90
CA ARG A 94 -14.80 10.86 0.88
C ARG A 94 -13.65 9.94 1.19
N LYS A 95 -13.80 8.67 0.84
CA LYS A 95 -12.70 7.72 0.80
C LYS A 95 -11.80 8.02 -0.40
N LEU A 96 -10.52 7.71 -0.29
CA LEU A 96 -9.59 7.80 -1.41
C LEU A 96 -9.88 6.68 -2.41
N THR A 97 -10.03 7.01 -3.69
CA THR A 97 -10.17 5.97 -4.71
C THR A 97 -8.81 5.36 -5.02
N LEU A 98 -8.66 4.07 -4.72
CA LEU A 98 -7.44 3.34 -5.05
C LEU A 98 -7.53 2.78 -6.48
N GLY A 99 -6.41 2.87 -7.19
CA GLY A 99 -6.22 2.25 -8.51
C GLY A 99 -5.76 0.81 -8.39
N ASP A 100 -4.70 0.47 -9.10
CA ASP A 100 -4.15 -0.88 -9.12
C ASP A 100 -3.42 -1.21 -7.80
N ILE A 101 -4.03 -2.09 -7.00
CA ILE A 101 -3.51 -2.53 -5.70
C ILE A 101 -2.31 -3.48 -5.90
N PRO A 102 -1.14 -3.21 -5.28
CA PRO A 102 0.02 -4.09 -5.34
C PRO A 102 -0.06 -5.22 -4.29
N PHE A 103 0.26 -6.44 -4.71
CA PHE A 103 0.37 -7.65 -3.90
C PHE A 103 1.80 -8.16 -3.91
N PRO A 104 2.48 -8.19 -2.74
CA PRO A 104 3.82 -8.72 -2.62
C PRO A 104 3.82 -10.23 -2.38
N LEU A 105 4.91 -10.88 -2.80
CA LEU A 105 5.33 -12.17 -2.30
C LEU A 105 6.85 -12.21 -2.18
N THR A 106 7.33 -12.44 -0.97
CA THR A 106 8.73 -12.74 -0.67
C THR A 106 8.94 -14.24 -0.75
N CYS A 107 9.92 -14.63 -1.57
CA CYS A 107 10.34 -16.01 -1.73
C CYS A 107 11.79 -16.15 -1.28
N ALA A 108 12.06 -17.11 -0.40
CA ALA A 108 13.41 -17.52 -0.06
C ALA A 108 13.87 -18.64 -1.02
N LEU A 109 15.09 -18.52 -1.52
CA LEU A 109 15.67 -19.41 -2.52
C LEU A 109 16.82 -20.20 -1.92
N HIS A 110 16.67 -21.52 -1.91
CA HIS A 110 17.73 -22.43 -1.47
C HIS A 110 17.94 -23.53 -2.50
N LYS A 111 19.08 -23.50 -3.20
CA LYS A 111 19.40 -24.43 -4.30
C LYS A 111 18.30 -24.40 -5.37
N ASP A 112 17.64 -25.53 -5.60
CA ASP A 112 16.54 -25.67 -6.57
C ASP A 112 15.15 -25.54 -5.92
N SER A 113 15.08 -25.22 -4.62
CA SER A 113 13.84 -25.09 -3.87
C SER A 113 13.48 -23.62 -3.67
N ILE A 114 12.18 -23.32 -3.87
CA ILE A 114 11.58 -22.02 -3.64
C ILE A 114 10.66 -22.16 -2.45
N LEU A 115 10.88 -21.35 -1.43
CA LEU A 115 10.02 -21.25 -0.26
C LEU A 115 9.27 -19.92 -0.34
N ALA A 116 7.94 -19.97 -0.35
CA ALA A 116 7.10 -18.78 -0.34
C ALA A 116 6.76 -18.42 1.10
N ASP A 117 6.80 -17.12 1.42
CA ASP A 117 6.47 -16.58 2.75
C ASP A 117 7.34 -17.18 3.89
N PRO A 118 8.67 -16.97 3.85
CA PRO A 118 9.58 -17.53 4.85
C PRO A 118 9.36 -16.93 6.25
N THR A 119 9.50 -17.75 7.27
CA THR A 119 9.57 -17.36 8.69
C THR A 119 10.90 -16.68 9.03
N ALA A 120 11.00 -16.03 10.19
CA ALA A 120 12.25 -15.39 10.61
C ALA A 120 13.41 -16.40 10.74
N GLU A 121 13.12 -17.63 11.18
CA GLU A 121 14.12 -18.70 11.24
C GLU A 121 14.61 -19.07 9.84
N GLU A 122 13.71 -19.22 8.87
CA GLU A 122 14.06 -19.56 7.48
C GLU A 122 14.83 -18.44 6.79
N GLU A 123 14.45 -17.18 7.00
CA GLU A 123 15.19 -16.01 6.51
C GLU A 123 16.60 -15.94 7.09
N SER A 124 16.80 -16.35 8.35
CA SER A 124 18.12 -16.32 8.99
C SER A 124 19.10 -17.34 8.39
N ILE A 125 18.59 -18.39 7.77
CA ILE A 125 19.38 -19.50 7.18
C ILE A 125 19.60 -19.28 5.68
N ILE A 126 18.68 -18.60 5.00
CA ILE A 126 18.67 -18.48 3.54
C ILE A 126 19.38 -17.19 3.10
N GLU A 127 20.43 -17.33 2.29
CA GLU A 127 21.22 -16.20 1.81
C GLU A 127 20.57 -15.40 0.66
N THR A 128 19.61 -16.02 -0.05
CA THR A 128 19.03 -15.43 -1.26
C THR A 128 17.52 -15.36 -1.15
N SER A 129 16.97 -14.15 -1.17
CA SER A 129 15.53 -13.91 -1.26
C SER A 129 15.18 -13.08 -2.50
N VAL A 130 13.95 -13.25 -2.98
CA VAL A 130 13.38 -12.49 -4.07
C VAL A 130 11.98 -12.07 -3.67
N THR A 131 11.73 -10.76 -3.64
CA THR A 131 10.41 -10.18 -3.45
C THR A 131 9.84 -9.80 -4.79
N VAL A 132 8.69 -10.37 -5.14
CA VAL A 132 7.94 -10.06 -6.35
C VAL A 132 6.70 -9.28 -5.96
N VAL A 133 6.44 -8.17 -6.64
CA VAL A 133 5.20 -7.40 -6.45
C VAL A 133 4.42 -7.38 -7.74
N LEU A 134 3.17 -7.86 -7.67
CA LEU A 134 2.22 -7.88 -8.78
C LEU A 134 1.09 -6.90 -8.52
N ASP A 135 0.41 -6.44 -9.57
CA ASP A 135 -0.83 -5.68 -9.41
C ASP A 135 -2.07 -6.58 -9.33
N SER A 136 -3.23 -5.96 -9.13
CA SER A 136 -4.55 -6.62 -9.09
C SER A 136 -4.94 -7.35 -10.39
N SER A 137 -4.27 -7.05 -11.50
CA SER A 137 -4.41 -7.68 -12.81
C SER A 137 -3.36 -8.77 -13.06
N GLY A 138 -2.44 -8.99 -12.13
CA GLY A 138 -1.34 -9.95 -12.23
C GLY A 138 -0.19 -9.49 -13.13
N ARG A 139 -0.09 -8.19 -13.44
CA ARG A 139 1.08 -7.60 -14.11
C ARG A 139 2.18 -7.37 -13.08
N LEU A 140 3.42 -7.50 -13.53
CA LEU A 140 4.59 -7.30 -12.70
C LEU A 140 4.83 -5.80 -12.45
N VAL A 141 4.84 -5.39 -11.19
CA VAL A 141 5.15 -4.02 -10.77
C VAL A 141 6.63 -3.89 -10.44
N SER A 142 7.16 -4.82 -9.65
CA SER A 142 8.56 -4.79 -9.20
C SER A 142 9.09 -6.19 -8.89
N ILE A 143 10.39 -6.37 -9.09
CA ILE A 143 11.15 -7.51 -8.58
C ILE A 143 12.33 -6.94 -7.82
N GLN A 144 12.51 -7.39 -6.58
CA GLN A 144 13.62 -7.03 -5.75
C GLN A 144 14.36 -8.27 -5.28
N LYS A 145 15.64 -8.36 -5.63
CA LYS A 145 16.55 -9.40 -5.16
C LYS A 145 17.67 -8.73 -4.37
N PRO A 146 17.52 -8.56 -3.05
CA PRO A 146 18.54 -7.92 -2.23
C PRO A 146 19.74 -8.88 -2.04
N GLY A 147 20.73 -8.79 -2.92
CA GLY A 147 21.96 -9.58 -2.79
C GLY A 147 21.75 -11.09 -2.93
N GLY A 148 22.64 -11.88 -2.33
CA GLY A 148 22.62 -13.35 -2.39
C GLY A 148 23.25 -13.93 -3.66
N GLY A 149 23.11 -15.25 -3.82
CA GLY A 149 23.68 -16.05 -4.90
C GLY A 149 23.05 -15.78 -6.27
N VAL A 150 23.65 -16.34 -7.32
CA VAL A 150 23.12 -16.24 -8.69
C VAL A 150 21.81 -17.04 -8.79
N THR A 151 20.77 -16.42 -9.34
CA THR A 151 19.46 -17.05 -9.51
C THR A 151 19.15 -17.21 -10.99
N SER A 152 18.62 -18.38 -11.37
CA SER A 152 18.19 -18.63 -12.73
C SER A 152 16.90 -17.86 -13.07
N MET A 153 16.74 -17.47 -14.33
CA MET A 153 15.49 -16.86 -14.79
C MET A 153 14.30 -17.82 -14.70
N ALA A 154 14.52 -19.13 -14.70
CA ALA A 154 13.47 -20.12 -14.53
C ALA A 154 12.89 -20.06 -13.10
N THR A 155 13.76 -19.94 -12.10
CA THR A 155 13.38 -19.78 -10.69
C THR A 155 12.57 -18.49 -10.48
N ILE A 156 13.01 -17.37 -11.06
CA ILE A 156 12.28 -16.10 -10.95
C ILE A 156 10.88 -16.21 -11.59
N LYS A 157 10.77 -16.87 -12.75
CA LYS A 157 9.46 -17.12 -13.38
C LYS A 157 8.55 -17.98 -12.50
N ALA A 158 9.09 -18.99 -11.83
CA ALA A 158 8.33 -19.78 -10.88
C ALA A 158 7.86 -18.93 -9.67
N CYS A 159 8.71 -18.06 -9.12
CA CYS A 159 8.31 -17.10 -8.08
C CYS A 159 7.17 -16.18 -8.53
N ILE A 160 7.21 -15.67 -9.78
CA ILE A 160 6.13 -14.85 -10.34
C ILE A 160 4.83 -15.66 -10.45
N GLY A 161 4.91 -16.94 -10.83
CA GLY A 161 3.75 -17.83 -10.87
C GLY A 161 3.11 -18.02 -9.50
N LEU A 162 3.93 -18.28 -8.48
CA LEU A 162 3.48 -18.40 -7.08
C LEU A 162 2.89 -17.08 -6.55
N ALA A 163 3.53 -15.95 -6.86
CA ALA A 163 3.04 -14.63 -6.48
C ALA A 163 1.67 -14.34 -7.09
N LYS A 164 1.40 -14.81 -8.31
CA LYS A 164 0.10 -14.63 -8.96
C LYS A 164 -1.01 -15.41 -8.27
N GLU A 165 -0.76 -16.67 -7.91
CA GLU A 165 -1.72 -17.49 -7.17
C GLU A 165 -1.99 -16.90 -5.77
N ARG A 166 -0.93 -16.52 -5.05
CA ARG A 166 -1.03 -15.92 -3.72
C ARG A 166 -1.75 -14.57 -3.77
N GLY A 167 -1.44 -13.74 -4.75
CA GLY A 167 -2.07 -12.42 -4.94
C GLY A 167 -3.57 -12.50 -5.14
N GLN A 168 -4.08 -13.52 -5.85
CA GLN A 168 -5.52 -13.75 -5.99
C GLN A 168 -6.19 -14.06 -4.65
N LYS A 169 -5.62 -14.97 -3.85
CA LYS A 169 -6.12 -15.32 -2.52
C LYS A 169 -6.08 -14.11 -1.57
N LEU A 170 -4.99 -13.33 -1.61
CA LEU A 170 -4.86 -12.12 -0.78
C LEU A 170 -5.87 -11.04 -1.17
N LYS A 171 -6.19 -10.92 -2.45
CA LYS A 171 -7.20 -9.98 -2.94
C LYS A 171 -8.58 -10.32 -2.39
N GLU A 172 -8.96 -11.60 -2.40
CA GLU A 172 -10.21 -12.08 -1.82
C GLU A 172 -10.29 -11.72 -0.34
N ILE A 173 -9.28 -12.12 0.45
CA ILE A 173 -9.22 -11.83 1.89
C ILE A 173 -9.28 -10.33 2.18
N LEU A 174 -8.56 -9.50 1.41
CA LEU A 174 -8.57 -8.06 1.58
C LEU A 174 -9.96 -7.47 1.28
N THR A 175 -10.63 -7.95 0.23
CA THR A 175 -11.98 -7.49 -0.14
C THR A 175 -12.99 -7.86 0.94
N ASP A 176 -12.97 -9.11 1.38
CA ASP A 176 -13.84 -9.60 2.46
C ASP A 176 -13.63 -8.81 3.76
N SER A 177 -12.38 -8.50 4.10
CA SER A 177 -12.04 -7.75 5.32
C SER A 177 -12.50 -6.29 5.23
N VAL A 178 -12.39 -5.68 4.06
CA VAL A 178 -12.85 -4.30 3.83
C VAL A 178 -14.37 -4.23 3.93
N GLU A 179 -15.09 -5.18 3.35
CA GLU A 179 -16.56 -5.26 3.43
C GLU A 179 -17.03 -5.48 4.87
N ALA A 180 -16.38 -6.37 5.63
CA ALA A 180 -16.72 -6.62 7.03
C ALA A 180 -16.56 -5.35 7.90
N MET A 181 -15.52 -4.55 7.66
CA MET A 181 -15.30 -3.30 8.41
C MET A 181 -16.31 -2.20 8.08
N GLU A 182 -16.92 -2.21 6.89
CA GLU A 182 -17.97 -1.24 6.54
C GLU A 182 -19.28 -1.53 7.27
N VAL A 183 -19.55 -2.81 7.59
CA VAL A 183 -20.75 -3.22 8.34
C VAL A 183 -20.66 -2.77 9.80
N ASP A 184 -19.49 -2.90 10.44
CA ASP A 184 -19.27 -2.52 11.84
C ASP A 184 -19.33 -1.00 12.09
N GLN A 185 -19.18 -0.17 11.05
CA GLN A 185 -19.31 1.29 11.17
C GLN A 185 -20.75 1.81 11.09
N ALA A 186 -21.70 0.94 10.72
CA ALA A 186 -23.10 1.28 10.55
C ALA A 186 -24.01 0.88 11.74
N GLU A 187 -23.48 0.15 12.73
CA GLU A 187 -24.10 -0.11 14.05
C GLU A 187 -23.67 0.93 15.11
#